data_AF-A0A1M5G593-F1
#
_entry.id   AF-A0A1M5G593-F1
#
_cell.length_a   1.000
_cell.length_b   1.000
_cell.length_c   1.000
_cell.angle_alpha   90.00
_cell.angle_beta   90.00
_cell.angle_gamma   90.00
#
_symmetry.space_group_name_H-M   'P 1'
#
loop_
_entity.id
_entity.type
_entity.pdbx_description
1 polymer ?
#
loop_
_entity_poly.entity_id
_entity_poly.type
_entity_poly.pdbx_seq_one_letter_code
_entity_poly.pdbx_strand_id
1 'polypeptide(L)'
;MAMDVHDVLHTIHTATNNVLAGYATMLVRADPEILPIVKDLSNLHRCHATEQKEALRRLWDTEDGDRTLRATATTAVAKFQDWGAGVDVDALAALHNSEKALLDIYRNTLTQWSVDGHGEIAECLRRQYHEIREQLAKLPTE
;
A
#
# COMPACT_ATOMS: atom_id res chain seq x y z
N MET A 1 6.81 18.54 7.69
CA MET A 1 7.68 17.84 8.66
C MET A 1 8.20 16.62 7.94
N ALA A 2 9.51 16.33 7.99
CA ALA A 2 10.03 15.12 7.37
C ALA A 2 9.53 13.90 8.16
N MET A 3 9.12 12.85 7.45
CA MET A 3 8.74 11.58 8.05
C MET A 3 10.01 10.78 8.37
N ASP A 4 10.01 10.10 9.51
CA ASP A 4 11.01 9.09 9.82
C ASP A 4 10.61 7.74 9.20
N VAL A 5 11.52 6.75 9.29
CA VAL A 5 11.30 5.44 8.66
C VAL A 5 10.09 4.70 9.23
N HIS A 6 9.79 4.89 10.52
CA HIS A 6 8.66 4.25 11.18
C HIS A 6 7.35 4.82 10.65
N ASP A 7 7.24 6.15 10.63
CA ASP A 7 6.09 6.87 10.08
C ASP A 7 5.85 6.47 8.61
N VAL A 8 6.91 6.40 7.79
CA VAL A 8 6.86 6.02 6.37
C VAL A 8 6.31 4.60 6.20
N LEU A 9 6.93 3.64 6.86
CA LEU A 9 6.63 2.23 6.67
C LEU A 9 5.26 1.89 7.25
N HIS A 10 4.89 2.46 8.40
CA HIS A 10 3.57 2.31 8.98
C HIS A 10 2.47 2.89 8.08
N THR A 11 2.70 4.06 7.49
CA THR A 11 1.75 4.71 6.57
C THR A 11 1.50 3.85 5.33
N ILE A 12 2.56 3.38 4.68
CA ILE A 12 2.45 2.52 3.49
C ILE A 12 1.82 1.18 3.85
N HIS A 13 2.24 0.55 4.96
CA HIS A 13 1.68 -0.72 5.41
C HIS A 13 0.17 -0.63 5.68
N THR A 14 -0.26 0.44 6.33
CA THR A 14 -1.69 0.68 6.58
C THR A 14 -2.44 0.85 5.26
N ALA A 15 -1.90 1.62 4.32
CA ALA A 15 -2.52 1.82 3.01
C ALA A 15 -2.64 0.49 2.22
N THR A 16 -1.58 -0.32 2.17
CA THR A 16 -1.58 -1.64 1.52
C THR A 16 -2.63 -2.57 2.15
N ASN A 17 -2.76 -2.60 3.48
CA ASN A 17 -3.79 -3.43 4.13
C ASN A 17 -5.23 -2.96 3.84
N ASN A 18 -5.46 -1.65 3.73
CA ASN A 18 -6.77 -1.12 3.35
C ASN A 18 -7.14 -1.55 1.92
N VAL A 19 -6.17 -1.51 1.00
CA VAL A 19 -6.33 -2.02 -0.36
C VAL A 19 -6.61 -3.54 -0.35
N LEU A 20 -5.92 -4.32 0.47
CA LEU A 20 -6.21 -5.75 0.63
C LEU A 20 -7.63 -6.03 1.14
N ALA A 21 -8.16 -5.21 2.05
CA ALA A 21 -9.51 -5.39 2.58
C ALA A 21 -10.59 -5.19 1.50
N GLY A 22 -10.43 -4.21 0.61
CA GLY A 22 -11.39 -4.07 -0.51
C GLY A 22 -11.19 -5.11 -1.60
N TYR A 23 -9.96 -5.58 -1.86
CA TYR A 23 -9.74 -6.75 -2.71
C TYR A 23 -10.48 -7.99 -2.17
N ALA A 24 -10.46 -8.23 -0.86
CA ALA A 24 -11.22 -9.32 -0.25
C ALA A 24 -12.73 -9.20 -0.48
N THR A 25 -13.25 -7.97 -0.48
CA THR A 25 -14.67 -7.69 -0.79
C THR A 25 -14.97 -7.92 -2.28
N MET A 26 -14.08 -7.44 -3.17
CA MET A 26 -14.22 -7.62 -4.61
C MET A 26 -14.11 -9.08 -5.03
N LEU A 27 -13.22 -9.88 -4.46
CA LEU A 27 -13.06 -11.31 -4.79
C LEU A 27 -14.35 -12.13 -4.59
N VAL A 28 -15.24 -11.69 -3.69
CA VAL A 28 -16.53 -12.35 -3.45
C VAL A 28 -17.55 -12.04 -4.56
N ARG A 29 -17.41 -10.89 -5.24
CA ARG A 29 -18.44 -10.33 -6.13
C ARG A 29 -17.95 -10.12 -7.57
N ALA A 30 -16.66 -10.28 -7.82
CA ALA A 30 -16.02 -9.99 -9.09
C ALA A 30 -16.53 -10.91 -10.20
N ASP A 31 -16.84 -10.34 -11.36
CA ASP A 31 -17.18 -11.10 -12.54
C ASP A 31 -16.04 -12.03 -12.96
N PRO A 32 -16.34 -13.19 -13.58
CA PRO A 32 -15.32 -14.15 -13.99
C PRO A 32 -14.23 -13.57 -14.89
N GLU A 33 -14.55 -12.53 -15.67
CA GLU A 33 -13.63 -11.87 -16.59
C GLU A 33 -12.57 -11.02 -15.87
N ILE A 34 -12.96 -10.34 -14.78
CA ILE A 34 -12.06 -9.49 -13.98
C ILE A 34 -11.43 -10.23 -12.80
N LEU A 35 -12.00 -11.37 -12.40
CA LEU A 35 -11.54 -12.15 -11.25
C LEU A 35 -10.05 -12.52 -11.29
N PRO A 36 -9.43 -12.91 -12.44
CA PRO A 36 -8.00 -13.16 -12.52
C PRO A 36 -7.18 -11.92 -12.14
N ILE A 37 -7.57 -10.75 -12.65
CA ILE A 37 -6.91 -9.47 -12.38
C ILE A 37 -6.98 -9.14 -10.88
N VAL A 38 -8.16 -9.27 -10.28
CA VAL A 38 -8.39 -9.00 -8.85
C VAL A 38 -7.53 -9.94 -7.98
N LYS A 39 -7.39 -11.21 -8.38
CA LYS A 39 -6.54 -12.19 -7.67
C LYS A 39 -5.05 -11.83 -7.77
N ASP A 40 -4.58 -11.48 -8.96
CA ASP A 40 -3.17 -11.18 -9.19
C ASP A 40 -2.74 -9.93 -8.42
N LEU A 41 -3.54 -8.87 -8.45
CA LEU A 41 -3.29 -7.66 -7.67
C LEU A 41 -3.37 -7.92 -6.16
N SER A 42 -4.36 -8.70 -5.70
CA SER A 42 -4.46 -9.08 -4.27
C SER A 42 -3.24 -9.87 -3.80
N ASN A 43 -2.75 -10.81 -4.61
CA ASN A 43 -1.56 -11.58 -4.29
C ASN A 43 -0.30 -10.69 -4.23
N LEU A 44 -0.14 -9.77 -5.19
CA LEU A 44 0.95 -8.80 -5.17
C LEU A 44 0.95 -7.99 -3.87
N HIS A 45 -0.18 -7.40 -3.50
CA HIS A 45 -0.31 -6.60 -2.28
C HIS A 45 -0.09 -7.42 -1.01
N ARG A 46 -0.46 -8.71 -0.99
CA ARG A 46 -0.17 -9.62 0.13
C ARG A 46 1.33 -9.87 0.29
N CYS A 47 2.05 -10.02 -0.82
CA CYS A 47 3.50 -10.12 -0.80
C CYS A 47 4.11 -8.83 -0.22
N HIS A 48 3.68 -7.66 -0.70
CA HIS A 48 4.15 -6.37 -0.20
C HIS A 48 3.86 -6.16 1.28
N ALA A 49 2.64 -6.48 1.74
CA ALA A 49 2.24 -6.38 3.14
C ALA A 49 3.11 -7.26 4.05
N THR A 50 3.48 -8.46 3.58
CA THR A 50 4.40 -9.36 4.31
C THR A 50 5.77 -8.72 4.47
N GLU A 51 6.36 -8.23 3.38
CA GLU A 51 7.68 -7.59 3.39
C GLU A 51 7.72 -6.34 4.28
N GLN A 52 6.67 -5.52 4.23
CA GLN A 52 6.52 -4.33 5.06
C GLN A 52 6.40 -4.68 6.54
N LYS A 53 5.61 -5.72 6.87
CA LYS A 53 5.48 -6.20 8.25
C LYS A 53 6.81 -6.72 8.80
N GLU A 54 7.58 -7.43 7.99
CA GLU A 54 8.92 -7.88 8.38
C GLU A 54 9.88 -6.71 8.59
N ALA A 55 9.83 -5.68 7.73
CA ALA A 55 10.63 -4.49 7.90
C ALA A 55 10.25 -3.71 9.17
N LEU A 56 8.95 -3.59 9.50
CA LEU A 56 8.47 -2.99 10.76
C LEU A 56 9.01 -3.77 11.96
N ARG A 57 8.96 -5.11 11.90
CA ARG A 57 9.49 -5.97 12.95
C ARG A 57 11.00 -5.76 13.16
N ARG A 58 11.78 -5.70 12.07
CA ARG A 58 13.24 -5.46 12.14
C ARG A 58 13.57 -4.09 12.72
N LEU A 59 12.80 -3.06 12.37
CA LEU A 59 12.96 -1.72 12.97
C LEU A 59 12.73 -1.76 14.48
N TRP A 60 11.63 -2.37 14.92
CA TRP A 60 11.33 -2.53 16.35
C TRP A 60 12.40 -3.32 17.10
N ASP A 61 12.88 -4.43 16.54
CA ASP A 61 13.95 -5.25 17.16
C ASP A 61 15.28 -4.48 17.28
N THR A 62 15.52 -3.47 16.44
CA THR A 62 16.78 -2.69 16.41
C THR A 62 16.70 -1.43 17.28
N GLU A 63 15.51 -0.84 17.44
CA GLU A 63 15.29 0.42 18.17
C GLU A 63 14.97 0.23 19.66
N ASP A 64 14.76 -1.00 20.14
CA ASP A 64 14.40 -1.34 21.54
C ASP A 64 15.47 -0.95 22.60
N GLY A 65 16.54 -0.27 22.19
CA GLY A 65 17.56 0.33 23.06
C GLY A 65 17.38 1.83 23.34
N ASP A 66 16.61 2.59 22.55
CA ASP A 66 16.50 4.05 22.74
C ASP A 66 15.13 4.61 22.29
N ARG A 67 14.31 4.97 23.29
CA ARG A 67 13.23 5.97 23.27
C ARG A 67 11.89 5.71 22.55
N THR A 68 10.85 5.78 23.39
CA THR A 68 9.67 6.67 23.29
C THR A 68 9.06 6.82 21.89
N LEU A 69 8.12 5.91 21.62
CA LEU A 69 7.13 5.96 20.54
C LEU A 69 6.49 7.34 20.40
N ARG A 70 6.95 8.12 19.44
CA ARG A 70 6.26 9.33 19.00
C ARG A 70 5.21 8.90 18.00
N ALA A 71 4.03 8.54 18.50
CA ALA A 71 2.86 8.20 17.70
C ALA A 71 2.41 9.41 16.87
N THR A 72 3.04 9.64 15.72
CA THR A 72 2.58 10.62 14.74
C THR A 72 1.65 9.91 13.75
N ALA A 73 0.55 9.36 14.28
CA ALA A 73 -0.53 8.86 13.44
C ALA A 73 -1.22 10.07 12.79
N THR A 74 -0.98 10.33 11.51
CA THR A 74 -1.77 11.33 10.77
C THR A 74 -2.24 10.79 9.43
N THR A 75 -3.51 10.36 9.43
CA THR A 75 -4.50 10.67 8.38
C THR A 75 -4.15 10.36 6.93
N ALA A 76 -3.81 9.10 6.61
CA ALA A 76 -3.87 8.58 5.24
C ALA A 76 -5.00 7.55 5.02
N VAL A 77 -5.70 7.14 6.08
CA VAL A 77 -6.60 5.97 6.11
C VAL A 77 -7.97 6.22 5.46
N ALA A 78 -8.41 7.47 5.37
CA ALA A 78 -9.80 7.79 4.96
C ALA A 78 -10.12 7.52 3.48
N LYS A 79 -9.12 7.49 2.58
CA LYS A 79 -9.37 7.40 1.13
C LYS A 79 -9.80 6.02 0.63
N PHE A 80 -9.57 4.96 1.41
CA PHE A 80 -9.86 3.57 0.99
C PHE A 80 -11.06 2.96 1.70
N GLN A 81 -11.83 3.70 2.51
CA GLN A 81 -13.06 3.14 3.08
C GLN A 81 -14.24 3.20 2.09
N ASP A 82 -14.18 4.09 1.09
CA ASP A 82 -15.32 4.38 0.21
C ASP A 82 -15.39 3.48 -1.04
N TRP A 83 -14.26 2.90 -1.47
CA TRP A 83 -14.20 2.07 -2.69
C TRP A 83 -14.94 0.72 -2.60
N GLY A 84 -15.16 0.18 -1.40
CA GLY A 84 -15.83 -1.12 -1.20
C GLY A 84 -17.35 -1.04 -1.10
N ALA A 85 -17.91 0.16 -0.99
CA ALA A 85 -19.34 0.37 -0.72
C ALA A 85 -20.21 0.47 -1.99
N GLY A 86 -19.62 0.69 -3.18
CA GLY A 86 -20.33 1.02 -4.42
C GLY A 86 -19.94 0.20 -5.65
N VAL A 87 -19.66 -1.10 -5.49
CA VAL A 87 -19.31 -2.02 -6.59
C VAL A 87 -20.54 -2.30 -7.48
N ASP A 88 -20.95 -1.31 -8.27
CA ASP A 88 -21.94 -1.49 -9.34
C ASP A 88 -21.68 -0.60 -10.57
N VAL A 89 -20.72 0.34 -10.51
CA VAL A 89 -20.34 1.18 -11.65
C VAL A 89 -18.85 1.01 -11.90
N ASP A 90 -18.55 0.11 -12.82
CA ASP A 90 -17.23 -0.30 -13.33
C ASP A 90 -16.16 -0.69 -12.28
N ALA A 91 -16.07 -2.00 -12.04
CA ALA A 91 -15.05 -2.59 -11.19
C ALA A 91 -13.62 -2.35 -11.69
N LEU A 92 -13.39 -2.18 -13.00
CA LEU A 92 -12.06 -1.87 -13.54
C LEU A 92 -11.66 -0.43 -13.21
N ALA A 93 -12.54 0.56 -13.39
CA ALA A 93 -12.30 1.92 -12.93
C ALA A 93 -12.04 1.98 -11.43
N ALA A 94 -12.78 1.21 -10.62
CA ALA A 94 -12.56 1.13 -9.17
C ALA A 94 -11.15 0.61 -8.83
N LEU A 95 -10.68 -0.43 -9.53
CA LEU A 95 -9.31 -0.96 -9.39
C LEU A 95 -8.26 0.08 -9.82
N HIS A 96 -8.45 0.72 -10.97
CA HIS A 96 -7.54 1.77 -11.44
C HIS A 96 -7.40 2.90 -10.43
N ASN A 97 -8.52 3.35 -9.84
CA ASN A 97 -8.54 4.44 -8.87
C ASN A 97 -7.87 4.05 -7.55
N SER A 98 -8.10 2.83 -7.05
CA SER A 98 -7.46 2.36 -5.81
C SER A 98 -5.94 2.22 -5.96
N GLU A 99 -5.48 1.65 -7.08
CA GLU A 99 -4.05 1.52 -7.35
C GLU A 99 -3.37 2.88 -7.52
N LYS A 100 -4.01 3.83 -8.22
CA LYS A 100 -3.52 5.21 -8.32
C LYS A 100 -3.42 5.89 -6.96
N ALA A 101 -4.45 5.75 -6.13
CA ALA A 101 -4.45 6.31 -4.78
C ALA A 101 -3.32 5.71 -3.92
N LEU A 102 -3.04 4.42 -4.06
CA LEU A 102 -1.93 3.76 -3.35
C LEU A 102 -0.58 4.28 -3.86
N LEU A 103 -0.38 4.37 -5.17
CA LEU A 103 0.83 4.94 -5.77
C LEU A 103 1.07 6.40 -5.32
N ASP A 104 0.01 7.19 -5.20
CA ASP A 104 0.11 8.56 -4.69
C ASP A 104 0.58 8.59 -3.23
N ILE A 105 0.13 7.66 -2.39
CA ILE A 105 0.61 7.52 -1.00
C ILE A 105 2.09 7.14 -1.00
N TYR A 106 2.49 6.11 -1.75
CA TYR A 106 3.90 5.73 -1.87
C TYR A 106 4.76 6.92 -2.29
N ARG A 107 4.37 7.64 -3.35
CA ARG A 107 5.12 8.78 -3.87
C ARG A 107 5.24 9.88 -2.82
N ASN A 108 4.12 10.27 -2.19
CA ASN A 108 4.11 11.37 -1.23
C ASN A 108 4.92 11.01 0.01
N THR A 109 4.74 9.82 0.55
CA THR A 109 5.46 9.32 1.72
C THR A 109 6.97 9.21 1.45
N LEU A 110 7.37 8.63 0.31
CA LEU A 110 8.78 8.54 -0.07
C LEU A 110 9.43 9.90 -0.34
N THR A 111 8.65 10.90 -0.78
CA THR A 111 9.15 12.28 -0.97
C THR A 111 9.34 13.01 0.36
N GLN A 112 8.49 12.70 1.36
CA GLN A 112 8.54 13.32 2.68
C GLN A 112 9.55 12.65 3.63
N TRP A 113 10.11 11.51 3.25
CA TRP A 113 11.05 10.76 4.07
C TRP A 113 12.42 11.44 4.15
N SER A 114 12.90 11.71 5.37
CA SER A 114 14.31 12.03 5.61
C SER A 114 15.15 10.75 5.51
N VAL A 115 15.97 10.62 4.46
CA VAL A 115 16.78 9.42 4.18
C VAL A 115 17.98 9.38 5.14
N ASP A 116 17.72 9.05 6.40
CA ASP A 116 18.75 8.71 7.37
C ASP A 116 18.72 7.19 7.62
N GLY A 117 19.79 6.48 7.30
CA GLY A 117 20.08 5.14 7.86
C GLY A 117 19.38 3.88 7.30
N HIS A 118 18.39 3.98 6.39
CA HIS A 118 17.55 2.82 6.01
C HIS A 118 17.41 2.58 4.49
N GLY A 119 18.53 2.55 3.77
CA GLY A 119 18.57 2.39 2.31
C GLY A 119 17.83 1.14 1.79
N GLU A 120 17.96 0.00 2.48
CA GLU A 120 17.29 -1.25 2.10
C GLU A 120 15.75 -1.15 2.15
N ILE A 121 15.21 -0.45 3.15
CA ILE A 121 13.76 -0.21 3.26
C ILE A 121 13.31 0.72 2.14
N ALA A 122 14.11 1.73 1.79
CA ALA A 122 13.82 2.62 0.67
C ALA A 122 13.83 1.90 -0.68
N GLU A 123 14.78 1.01 -0.90
CA GLU A 123 14.83 0.17 -2.10
C GLU A 123 13.63 -0.78 -2.18
N CYS A 124 13.27 -1.42 -1.06
CA CYS A 124 12.10 -2.28 -0.99
C CYS A 124 10.81 -1.51 -1.36
N LEU A 125 10.56 -0.36 -0.73
CA LEU A 125 9.35 0.43 -0.99
C LEU A 125 9.31 1.00 -2.41
N ARG A 126 10.47 1.39 -2.97
CA ARG A 126 10.55 1.82 -4.39
C ARG A 126 10.28 0.68 -5.35
N ARG A 127 10.79 -0.52 -5.07
CA ARG A 127 10.50 -1.72 -5.87
C ARG A 127 8.99 -1.99 -5.88
N GLN A 128 8.34 -2.00 -4.72
CA GLN A 128 6.90 -2.20 -4.62
C GLN A 128 6.12 -1.14 -5.42
N TYR A 129 6.50 0.14 -5.30
CA TYR A 129 5.93 1.22 -6.11
C TYR A 129 6.03 0.95 -7.63
N HIS A 130 7.19 0.49 -8.09
CA HIS A 130 7.39 0.15 -9.50
C HIS A 130 6.55 -1.05 -9.94
N GLU A 131 6.50 -2.12 -9.14
CA GLU A 131 5.70 -3.32 -9.43
C GLU A 131 4.21 -2.98 -9.55
N ILE A 132 3.66 -2.15 -8.64
CA ILE A 132 2.28 -1.68 -8.71
C ILE A 132 2.04 -0.89 -10.00
N ARG A 133 2.95 0.03 -10.34
CA ARG A 133 2.84 0.85 -11.55
C ARG A 133 2.85 0.00 -12.82
N GLU A 134 3.68 -1.04 -12.84
CA GLU A 134 3.74 -1.99 -13.96
C GLU A 134 2.47 -2.82 -14.09
N GLN A 135 1.88 -3.28 -12.98
CA GLN A 135 0.60 -3.97 -13.03
C GLN A 135 -0.53 -3.04 -13.48
N LEU A 136 -0.57 -1.82 -12.96
CA LEU A 136 -1.55 -0.81 -13.36
C LEU A 136 -1.51 -0.51 -14.86
N ALA A 137 -0.31 -0.45 -15.45
CA ALA A 137 -0.12 -0.23 -16.88
C ALA A 137 -0.59 -1.41 -17.77
N LYS A 138 -0.71 -2.61 -17.19
CA LYS A 138 -1.21 -3.82 -17.88
C LYS A 138 -2.73 -3.96 -17.77
N LEU A 139 -3.37 -3.22 -16.88
CA LEU A 139 -4.82 -3.28 -16.73
C LEU A 139 -5.49 -2.76 -18.00
N PRO A 140 -6.57 -3.42 -18.46
CA PRO A 140 -7.37 -2.89 -19.56
C PRO A 140 -7.84 -1.48 -19.20
N THR A 141 -7.75 -0.59 -20.18
CA THR A 141 -8.41 0.72 -20.14
C THR A 141 -9.71 0.52 -20.90
N GLU A 142 -10.84 0.92 -20.30
CA GLU A 142 -12.17 0.88 -20.95
C GLU A 142 -12.16 1.45 -22.37
#